data_AF-A0AAT9TIV0-F1
#
_entry.id   AF-A0AAT9TIV0-F1
#
_cell.length_a   1.000
_cell.length_b   1.000
_cell.length_c   1.000
_cell.angle_alpha   90.00
_cell.angle_beta   90.00
_cell.angle_gamma   90.00
#
_symmetry.space_group_name_H-M   'P 1'
#
loop_
_entity.id
_entity.type
_entity.pdbx_description
1 polymer ?
#
loop_
_entity_poly.entity_id
_entity_poly.type
_entity_poly.pdbx_seq_one_letter_code
_entity_poly.pdbx_strand_id
1 'polypeptide(L)'
;MDYGKHQAPQGYEPGESMLTTLIRIPVRIVVVVLVLPVRLVWDALTALWHAADRALLRPLGRALAWLLDTLVLTPLTWLYTWVLTPLGKAASWLAVALLLWPWIGLWRYVIVPVARYGVAAPAAWLYRAVLTPLGHGLRWIGTALLAPAARGLGTGLAWLFATLLVLPVAALWRYVVVPVVRYGLIVPVVWLYEAVLTPLGLGTAWVLGQAWRGIAATGRGLGISLAWLVMTLLVAPVSWTYRRVLVPVGREIAAAFEVAWRIAGYLSRAVGRALATIAWYVIGAPVSWTYRTLCTPVGHFLRDSVWAPARRAAAEAGRTARAALASARETVRQARRDAWRTLVGSTDGARSREPVGIPARTLGSTTTVPSAAQASETPLLGEKLVKRG
;
A
#
# COMPACT_ATOMS: atom_id res chain seq x y z
N MET A 1 24.59 67.73 -17.47
CA MET A 1 23.21 67.18 -17.52
C MET A 1 23.30 65.79 -16.89
N ASP A 2 22.69 65.41 -15.78
CA ASP A 2 21.69 65.98 -14.86
C ASP A 2 22.14 65.61 -13.43
N TYR A 3 22.24 66.54 -12.48
CA TYR A 3 21.18 66.98 -11.57
C TYR A 3 20.48 65.86 -10.76
N GLY A 4 20.83 65.81 -9.46
CA GLY A 4 19.85 65.95 -8.39
C GLY A 4 18.97 64.74 -8.05
N LYS A 5 19.38 63.98 -7.04
CA LYS A 5 18.44 63.41 -6.06
C LYS A 5 18.96 63.68 -4.65
N HIS A 6 18.66 64.88 -4.17
CA HIS A 6 18.77 65.22 -2.76
C HIS A 6 17.60 64.56 -2.03
N GLN A 7 17.89 63.55 -1.23
CA GLN A 7 16.95 63.06 -0.21
C GLN A 7 16.97 64.09 0.93
N ALA A 8 15.86 64.78 1.16
CA ALA A 8 15.70 65.70 2.27
C ALA A 8 15.83 64.95 3.62
N PRO A 9 16.61 65.46 4.60
CA PRO A 9 16.54 64.95 5.96
C PRO A 9 15.22 65.37 6.60
N GLN A 10 14.52 64.38 7.15
CA GLN A 10 13.25 64.53 7.86
C GLN A 10 13.39 65.47 9.06
N GLY A 11 12.33 66.23 9.32
CA GLY A 11 12.24 67.24 10.35
C GLY A 11 12.65 66.75 11.74
N TYR A 12 13.37 67.62 12.44
CA TYR A 12 13.80 67.46 13.82
C TYR A 12 12.67 67.96 14.74
N GLU A 13 11.93 67.03 15.35
CA GLU A 13 11.03 67.30 16.48
C GLU A 13 11.88 67.53 17.75
N PRO A 14 11.98 68.77 18.31
CA PRO A 14 12.98 69.13 19.31
C PRO A 14 12.61 68.76 20.77
N GLY A 15 11.83 67.70 21.00
CA GLY A 15 11.29 67.38 22.33
C GLY A 15 11.61 65.98 22.87
N GLU A 16 11.73 64.97 22.01
CA GLU A 16 11.79 63.56 22.45
C GLU A 16 13.19 62.92 22.38
N SER A 17 14.18 63.68 21.89
CA SER A 17 15.47 63.14 21.44
C SER A 17 16.47 62.88 22.56
N MET A 18 16.40 63.57 23.70
CA MET A 18 17.48 63.48 24.71
C MET A 18 17.36 62.22 25.58
N LEU A 19 16.16 61.86 26.03
CA LEU A 19 15.90 60.64 26.82
C LEU A 19 16.02 59.37 25.97
N THR A 20 15.51 59.38 24.74
CA THR A 20 15.64 58.23 23.82
C THR A 20 17.07 58.05 23.34
N THR A 21 17.83 59.12 23.14
CA THR A 21 19.26 59.04 22.81
C THR A 21 20.10 58.59 24.00
N LEU A 22 19.85 59.12 25.21
CA LEU A 22 20.57 58.68 26.42
C LEU A 22 20.32 57.20 26.77
N ILE A 23 19.12 56.69 26.52
CA ILE A 23 18.81 55.27 26.72
C ILE A 23 19.37 54.42 25.54
N ARG A 24 19.39 54.95 24.31
CA ARG A 24 19.95 54.21 23.15
C ARG A 24 21.46 54.14 23.13
N ILE A 25 22.18 55.14 23.63
CA ILE A 25 23.65 55.13 23.62
C ILE A 25 24.23 53.88 24.34
N PRO A 26 23.87 53.56 25.60
CA PRO A 26 24.39 52.38 26.28
C PRO A 26 23.90 51.08 25.62
N VAL A 27 22.65 51.02 25.19
CA VAL A 27 22.10 49.86 24.47
C VAL A 27 22.83 49.63 23.15
N ARG A 28 23.13 50.69 22.40
CA ARG A 28 23.83 50.60 21.10
C ARG A 28 25.30 50.26 21.29
N ILE A 29 25.94 50.72 22.36
CA ILE A 29 27.30 50.31 22.73
C ILE A 29 27.32 48.83 23.11
N VAL A 30 26.38 48.35 23.94
CA VAL A 30 26.29 46.93 24.30
C VAL A 30 25.99 46.06 23.07
N VAL A 31 25.06 46.49 22.22
CA VAL A 31 24.75 45.79 20.97
C VAL A 31 25.96 45.77 20.04
N VAL A 32 26.67 46.86 19.87
CA VAL A 32 27.88 46.89 19.02
C VAL A 32 28.96 46.00 19.62
N VAL A 33 29.26 46.14 20.91
CA VAL A 33 30.32 45.39 21.59
C VAL A 33 30.02 43.89 21.68
N LEU A 34 28.75 43.48 21.75
CA LEU A 34 28.38 42.06 21.91
C LEU A 34 27.94 41.43 20.57
N VAL A 35 27.16 42.14 19.77
CA VAL A 35 26.59 41.61 18.51
C VAL A 35 27.60 41.65 17.38
N LEU A 36 28.44 42.69 17.24
CA LEU A 36 29.44 42.68 16.17
C LEU A 36 30.47 41.56 16.28
N PRO A 37 31.08 41.26 17.44
CA PRO A 37 32.03 40.14 17.50
C PRO A 37 31.35 38.80 17.28
N VAL A 38 30.11 38.62 17.78
CA VAL A 38 29.33 37.41 17.49
C VAL A 38 29.02 37.29 16.00
N ARG A 39 28.67 38.39 15.32
CA ARG A 39 28.47 38.43 13.87
C ARG A 39 29.75 38.16 13.10
N LEU A 40 30.87 38.74 13.53
CA LEU A 40 32.17 38.55 12.90
C LEU A 40 32.63 37.10 13.02
N VAL A 41 32.40 36.48 14.18
CA VAL A 41 32.67 35.05 14.41
C VAL A 41 31.75 34.20 13.53
N TRP A 42 30.47 34.57 13.37
CA TRP A 42 29.54 33.87 12.50
C TRP A 42 29.88 34.00 11.01
N ASP A 43 30.28 35.19 10.57
CA ASP A 43 30.71 35.46 9.20
C ASP A 43 32.05 34.76 8.90
N ALA A 44 32.96 34.71 9.86
CA ALA A 44 34.20 33.93 9.76
C ALA A 44 33.93 32.42 9.70
N LEU A 45 33.01 31.89 10.51
CA LEU A 45 32.66 30.47 10.50
C LEU A 45 31.98 30.06 9.19
N THR A 46 31.07 30.90 8.69
CA THR A 46 30.37 30.63 7.43
C THR A 46 31.30 30.77 6.24
N ALA A 47 32.23 31.74 6.25
CA ALA A 47 33.28 31.86 5.24
C ALA A 47 34.21 30.64 5.27
N LEU A 48 34.64 30.20 6.46
CA LEU A 48 35.49 29.03 6.63
C LEU A 48 34.77 27.75 6.18
N TRP A 49 33.48 27.61 6.49
CA TRP A 49 32.65 26.50 6.03
C TRP A 49 32.49 26.47 4.51
N HIS A 50 32.22 27.62 3.87
CA HIS A 50 32.10 27.69 2.41
C HIS A 50 33.44 27.46 1.70
N ALA A 51 34.55 27.90 2.30
CA ALA A 51 35.88 27.60 1.82
C ALA A 51 36.18 26.10 1.93
N ALA A 52 35.87 25.47 3.07
CA ALA A 52 36.04 24.03 3.28
C ALA A 52 35.13 23.18 2.36
N ASP A 53 33.89 23.61 2.13
CA ASP A 53 32.95 22.91 1.26
C ASP A 53 33.38 22.95 -0.21
N ARG A 54 33.88 24.11 -0.67
CA ARG A 54 34.42 24.23 -2.04
C ARG A 54 35.76 23.53 -2.22
N ALA A 55 36.66 23.63 -1.24
CA ALA A 55 38.02 23.13 -1.38
C ALA A 55 38.16 21.63 -1.11
N LEU A 56 37.39 21.06 -0.18
CA LEU A 56 37.50 19.64 0.18
C LEU A 56 36.24 18.83 -0.17
N LEU A 57 35.05 19.27 0.25
CA LEU A 57 33.85 18.41 0.16
C LEU A 57 33.37 18.21 -1.28
N ARG A 58 33.44 19.24 -2.13
CA ARG A 58 33.10 19.12 -3.55
C ARG A 58 34.04 18.19 -4.34
N PRO A 59 35.38 18.33 -4.27
CA PRO A 59 36.26 17.41 -4.99
C PRO A 59 36.20 15.99 -4.42
N LEU A 60 36.15 15.80 -3.09
CA LEU A 60 36.00 14.46 -2.49
C LEU A 60 34.66 13.82 -2.82
N GLY A 61 33.56 14.58 -2.76
CA GLY A 61 32.23 14.07 -3.10
C GLY A 61 32.13 13.66 -4.56
N ARG A 62 32.75 14.42 -5.48
CA ARG A 62 32.77 14.09 -6.91
C ARG A 62 33.71 12.93 -7.22
N ALA A 63 34.85 12.84 -6.55
CA ALA A 63 35.75 11.69 -6.67
C ALA A 63 35.14 10.42 -6.11
N LEU A 64 34.48 10.47 -4.95
CA LEU A 64 33.83 9.31 -4.34
C LEU A 64 32.59 8.87 -5.13
N ALA A 65 31.79 9.81 -5.64
CA ALA A 65 30.68 9.50 -6.54
C ALA A 65 31.18 8.89 -7.85
N TRP A 66 32.26 9.42 -8.43
CA TRP A 66 32.87 8.83 -9.62
C TRP A 66 33.40 7.42 -9.35
N LEU A 67 34.02 7.20 -8.19
CA LEU A 67 34.53 5.87 -7.80
C LEU A 67 33.37 4.88 -7.59
N LEU A 68 32.28 5.31 -6.94
CA LEU A 68 31.10 4.48 -6.74
C LEU A 68 30.39 4.17 -8.07
N ASP A 69 30.25 5.18 -8.94
CA ASP A 69 29.59 5.04 -10.23
C ASP A 69 30.40 4.12 -11.15
N THR A 70 31.71 4.34 -11.22
CA THR A 70 32.61 3.59 -12.11
C THR A 70 32.89 2.17 -11.60
N LEU A 71 33.12 2.00 -10.30
CA LEU A 71 33.58 0.73 -9.73
C LEU A 71 32.43 -0.20 -9.33
N VAL A 72 31.26 0.35 -8.98
CA VAL A 72 30.13 -0.46 -8.50
C VAL A 72 28.97 -0.41 -9.48
N LEU A 73 28.49 0.78 -9.83
CA LEU A 73 27.27 0.91 -10.65
C LEU A 73 27.51 0.51 -12.11
N THR A 74 28.67 0.84 -12.68
CA THR A 74 29.00 0.51 -14.07
C THR A 74 29.13 -1.00 -14.30
N PRO A 75 29.90 -1.78 -13.49
CA PRO A 75 29.93 -3.22 -13.65
C PRO A 75 28.60 -3.88 -13.28
N LEU A 76 27.87 -3.34 -12.29
CA LEU A 76 26.55 -3.88 -11.92
C LEU A 76 25.50 -3.65 -13.01
N THR A 77 25.51 -2.50 -13.66
CA THR A 77 24.62 -2.22 -14.81
C THR A 77 25.03 -3.02 -16.03
N TRP A 78 26.34 -3.21 -16.27
CA TRP A 78 26.84 -4.10 -17.31
C TRP A 78 26.41 -5.55 -17.06
N LEU A 79 26.56 -6.07 -15.84
CA LEU A 79 26.10 -7.40 -15.43
C LEU A 79 24.57 -7.52 -15.57
N TYR A 80 23.82 -6.50 -15.15
CA TYR A 80 22.37 -6.48 -15.29
C TYR A 80 21.93 -6.55 -16.76
N THR A 81 22.57 -5.73 -17.61
CA THR A 81 22.22 -5.63 -19.03
C THR A 81 22.66 -6.84 -19.85
N TRP A 82 23.86 -7.37 -19.59
CA TRP A 82 24.42 -8.48 -20.35
C TRP A 82 24.01 -9.85 -19.83
N VAL A 83 23.66 -9.98 -18.55
CA VAL A 83 23.29 -11.27 -17.95
C VAL A 83 21.83 -11.30 -17.56
N LEU A 84 21.34 -10.39 -16.73
CA LEU A 84 19.97 -10.47 -16.20
C LEU A 84 18.89 -10.24 -17.26
N THR A 85 19.07 -9.28 -18.17
CA THR A 85 18.09 -9.04 -19.24
C THR A 85 17.94 -10.20 -20.22
N PRO A 86 19.02 -10.79 -20.78
CA PRO A 86 18.87 -11.95 -21.64
C PRO A 86 18.38 -13.18 -20.86
N LEU A 87 18.79 -13.36 -19.60
CA LEU A 87 18.29 -14.45 -18.76
C LEU A 87 16.80 -14.30 -18.46
N GLY A 88 16.33 -13.08 -18.17
CA GLY A 88 14.92 -12.77 -17.98
C GLY A 88 14.10 -12.96 -19.26
N LYS A 89 14.65 -12.58 -20.42
CA LYS A 89 14.01 -12.81 -21.71
C LYS A 89 13.92 -14.31 -22.01
N ALA A 90 15.00 -15.06 -21.79
CA ALA A 90 15.03 -16.52 -21.96
C ALA A 90 14.06 -17.22 -21.00
N ALA A 91 14.03 -16.83 -19.73
CA ALA A 91 13.10 -17.37 -18.74
C ALA A 91 11.64 -17.04 -19.10
N SER A 92 11.35 -15.82 -19.56
CA SER A 92 10.00 -15.44 -20.02
C SER A 92 9.58 -16.23 -21.26
N TRP A 93 10.50 -16.48 -22.18
CA TRP A 93 10.24 -17.26 -23.39
C TRP A 93 10.02 -18.73 -23.03
N LEU A 94 10.80 -19.29 -22.12
CA LEU A 94 10.60 -20.62 -21.55
C LEU A 94 9.25 -20.73 -20.84
N ALA A 95 8.87 -19.75 -20.03
CA ALA A 95 7.57 -19.74 -19.37
C ALA A 95 6.41 -19.73 -20.38
N VAL A 96 6.50 -18.91 -21.44
CA VAL A 96 5.49 -18.89 -22.51
C VAL A 96 5.48 -20.20 -23.29
N ALA A 97 6.65 -20.73 -23.64
CA ALA A 97 6.78 -21.97 -24.41
C ALA A 97 6.35 -23.21 -23.60
N LEU A 98 6.54 -23.21 -22.29
CA LEU A 98 6.19 -24.35 -21.43
C LEU A 98 4.75 -24.27 -20.91
N LEU A 99 4.20 -23.06 -20.74
CA LEU A 99 2.87 -22.89 -20.15
C LEU A 99 1.79 -22.63 -21.20
N LEU A 100 2.02 -21.69 -22.12
CA LEU A 100 0.99 -21.31 -23.10
C LEU A 100 0.91 -22.32 -24.24
N TRP A 101 2.03 -22.75 -24.79
CA TRP A 101 2.03 -23.66 -25.95
C TRP A 101 1.37 -25.01 -25.66
N PRO A 102 1.65 -25.69 -24.54
CA PRO A 102 0.96 -26.93 -24.18
C PRO A 102 -0.51 -26.70 -23.90
N TRP A 103 -0.88 -25.57 -23.29
CA TRP A 103 -2.28 -25.23 -23.05
C TRP A 103 -3.04 -25.00 -24.36
N ILE A 104 -2.45 -24.27 -25.31
CA ILE A 104 -3.03 -24.05 -26.65
C ILE A 104 -3.14 -25.38 -27.40
N GLY A 105 -2.12 -26.24 -27.30
CA GLY A 105 -2.15 -27.60 -27.84
C GLY A 105 -3.28 -28.42 -27.24
N LEU A 106 -3.39 -28.47 -25.92
CA LEU A 106 -4.44 -29.18 -25.19
C LEU A 106 -5.83 -28.67 -25.57
N TRP A 107 -6.00 -27.36 -25.67
CA TRP A 107 -7.27 -26.76 -26.06
C TRP A 107 -7.66 -27.16 -27.49
N ARG A 108 -6.71 -27.06 -28.43
CA ARG A 108 -6.96 -27.31 -29.85
C ARG A 108 -7.09 -28.80 -30.19
N TYR A 109 -6.34 -29.66 -29.53
CA TYR A 109 -6.27 -31.10 -29.84
C TYR A 109 -7.10 -31.99 -28.92
N VAL A 110 -7.40 -31.57 -27.68
CA VAL A 110 -8.16 -32.38 -26.73
C VAL A 110 -9.53 -31.77 -26.49
N ILE A 111 -9.60 -30.50 -26.07
CA ILE A 111 -10.87 -29.89 -25.66
C ILE A 111 -11.82 -29.72 -26.85
N VAL A 112 -11.35 -29.14 -27.97
CA VAL A 112 -12.20 -28.94 -29.15
C VAL A 112 -12.73 -30.26 -29.73
N PRO A 113 -11.90 -31.31 -29.91
CA PRO A 113 -12.40 -32.58 -30.42
C PRO A 113 -13.31 -33.30 -29.44
N VAL A 114 -13.02 -33.30 -28.14
CA VAL A 114 -13.88 -33.92 -27.13
C VAL A 114 -15.23 -33.21 -27.04
N ALA A 115 -15.27 -31.88 -27.07
CA ALA A 115 -16.52 -31.15 -27.08
C ALA A 115 -17.34 -31.44 -28.34
N ARG A 116 -16.69 -31.46 -29.51
CA ARG A 116 -17.37 -31.64 -30.80
C ARG A 116 -17.84 -33.07 -31.03
N TYR A 117 -16.98 -34.05 -30.80
CA TYR A 117 -17.28 -35.46 -31.08
C TYR A 117 -17.83 -36.20 -29.87
N GLY A 118 -17.41 -35.84 -28.65
CA GLY A 118 -17.85 -36.49 -27.42
C GLY A 118 -19.18 -35.97 -26.89
N VAL A 119 -19.52 -34.69 -27.13
CA VAL A 119 -20.75 -34.09 -26.58
C VAL A 119 -21.71 -33.65 -27.68
N ALA A 120 -21.25 -32.82 -28.63
CA ALA A 120 -22.15 -32.24 -29.62
C ALA A 120 -22.69 -33.28 -30.63
N ALA A 121 -21.84 -34.19 -31.09
CA ALA A 121 -22.26 -35.26 -32.01
C ALA A 121 -23.29 -36.23 -31.39
N PRO A 122 -23.09 -36.78 -30.17
CA PRO A 122 -24.10 -37.64 -29.54
C PRO A 122 -25.35 -36.86 -29.12
N ALA A 123 -25.23 -35.60 -28.68
CA ALA A 123 -26.40 -34.77 -28.40
C ALA A 123 -27.23 -34.50 -29.67
N ALA A 124 -26.58 -34.23 -30.80
CA ALA A 124 -27.25 -34.05 -32.09
C ALA A 124 -27.88 -35.37 -32.61
N TRP A 125 -27.21 -36.51 -32.38
CA TRP A 125 -27.78 -37.81 -32.69
C TRP A 125 -29.00 -38.10 -31.82
N LEU A 126 -28.94 -37.87 -30.51
CA LEU A 126 -30.05 -38.05 -29.58
C LEU A 126 -31.24 -37.15 -29.93
N TYR A 127 -30.97 -35.89 -30.28
CA TYR A 127 -32.00 -34.98 -30.77
C TYR A 127 -32.68 -35.54 -32.03
N ARG A 128 -31.90 -36.01 -33.01
CA ARG A 128 -32.46 -36.58 -34.25
C ARG A 128 -33.19 -37.91 -34.01
N ALA A 129 -32.66 -38.77 -33.17
CA ALA A 129 -33.19 -40.11 -32.92
C ALA A 129 -34.39 -40.11 -31.98
N VAL A 130 -34.55 -39.11 -31.11
CA VAL A 130 -35.61 -39.08 -30.09
C VAL A 130 -36.63 -37.98 -30.35
N LEU A 131 -36.21 -36.73 -30.59
CA LEU A 131 -37.16 -35.63 -30.79
C LEU A 131 -37.86 -35.67 -32.14
N THR A 132 -37.16 -36.10 -33.21
CA THR A 132 -37.78 -36.20 -34.55
C THR A 132 -38.90 -37.24 -34.62
N PRO A 133 -38.76 -38.48 -34.09
CA PRO A 133 -39.86 -39.43 -34.06
C PRO A 133 -40.96 -39.03 -33.08
N LEU A 134 -40.65 -38.39 -31.95
CA LEU A 134 -41.69 -37.84 -31.06
C LEU A 134 -42.52 -36.76 -31.73
N GLY A 135 -41.90 -35.87 -32.51
CA GLY A 135 -42.61 -34.87 -33.31
C GLY A 135 -43.51 -35.50 -34.39
N HIS A 136 -43.07 -36.59 -35.01
CA HIS A 136 -43.90 -37.35 -35.96
C HIS A 136 -45.03 -38.11 -35.26
N GLY A 137 -44.78 -38.69 -34.09
CA GLY A 137 -45.77 -39.41 -33.29
C GLY A 137 -46.87 -38.48 -32.77
N LEU A 138 -46.54 -37.29 -32.30
CA LEU A 138 -47.52 -36.31 -31.83
C LEU A 138 -48.37 -35.76 -32.99
N ARG A 139 -47.76 -35.56 -34.17
CA ARG A 139 -48.47 -35.19 -35.39
C ARG A 139 -49.38 -36.31 -35.89
N TRP A 140 -48.94 -37.57 -35.76
CA TRP A 140 -49.74 -38.74 -36.11
C TRP A 140 -50.95 -38.88 -35.18
N ILE A 141 -50.80 -38.72 -33.87
CA ILE A 141 -51.91 -38.75 -32.91
C ILE A 141 -52.91 -37.62 -33.18
N GLY A 142 -52.43 -36.39 -33.41
CA GLY A 142 -53.29 -35.25 -33.74
C GLY A 142 -54.08 -35.46 -35.04
N THR A 143 -53.47 -36.07 -36.06
CA THR A 143 -54.14 -36.32 -37.34
C THR A 143 -54.98 -37.61 -37.36
N ALA A 144 -54.64 -38.61 -36.56
CA ALA A 144 -55.37 -39.88 -36.47
C ALA A 144 -56.64 -39.77 -35.61
N LEU A 145 -56.64 -38.94 -34.55
CA LEU A 145 -57.84 -38.75 -33.70
C LEU A 145 -58.77 -37.63 -34.16
N LEU A 146 -58.25 -36.46 -34.58
CA LEU A 146 -59.10 -35.30 -34.90
C LEU A 146 -59.69 -35.33 -36.32
N ALA A 147 -58.99 -35.98 -37.27
CA ALA A 147 -59.42 -35.99 -38.65
C ALA A 147 -60.60 -36.94 -39.00
N PRO A 148 -60.79 -38.12 -38.38
CA PRO A 148 -61.95 -38.96 -38.70
C PRO A 148 -63.27 -38.34 -38.20
N ALA A 149 -63.26 -37.61 -37.09
CA ALA A 149 -64.45 -36.90 -36.57
C ALA A 149 -64.94 -35.78 -37.51
N ALA A 150 -64.03 -35.09 -38.20
CA ALA A 150 -64.36 -34.05 -39.19
C ALA A 150 -64.75 -34.62 -40.57
N ARG A 151 -64.28 -35.82 -40.93
CA ARG A 151 -64.53 -36.40 -42.27
C ARG A 151 -65.92 -37.06 -42.40
N GLY A 152 -66.58 -37.43 -41.31
CA GLY A 152 -67.89 -38.11 -41.35
C GLY A 152 -69.03 -37.30 -41.98
N LEU A 153 -68.96 -35.97 -41.92
CA LEU A 153 -70.00 -35.09 -42.48
C LEU A 153 -69.65 -34.47 -43.85
N GLY A 154 -68.36 -34.45 -44.23
CA GLY A 154 -67.91 -33.86 -45.50
C GLY A 154 -67.78 -34.86 -46.66
N THR A 155 -67.62 -36.16 -46.37
CA THR A 155 -67.31 -37.16 -47.40
C THR A 155 -68.45 -37.44 -48.38
N GLY A 156 -69.72 -37.36 -47.97
CA GLY A 156 -70.84 -37.59 -48.89
C GLY A 156 -70.94 -36.54 -50.00
N LEU A 157 -70.76 -35.26 -49.63
CA LEU A 157 -70.85 -34.14 -50.57
C LEU A 157 -69.54 -33.93 -51.34
N ALA A 158 -68.40 -34.15 -50.68
CA ALA A 158 -67.09 -34.09 -51.32
C ALA A 158 -66.84 -35.27 -52.26
N TRP A 159 -67.41 -36.47 -52.05
CA TRP A 159 -67.24 -37.61 -52.96
C TRP A 159 -67.99 -37.40 -54.28
N LEU A 160 -69.20 -36.82 -54.23
CA LEU A 160 -69.93 -36.40 -55.43
C LEU A 160 -69.20 -35.28 -56.16
N PHE A 161 -68.74 -34.24 -55.46
CA PHE A 161 -67.97 -33.15 -56.08
C PHE A 161 -66.59 -33.62 -56.60
N ALA A 162 -65.91 -34.49 -55.86
CA ALA A 162 -64.58 -34.98 -56.23
C ALA A 162 -64.63 -35.95 -57.41
N THR A 163 -65.65 -36.81 -57.48
CA THR A 163 -65.75 -37.78 -58.58
C THR A 163 -66.16 -37.09 -59.88
N LEU A 164 -67.07 -36.12 -59.81
CA LEU A 164 -67.66 -35.49 -60.99
C LEU A 164 -66.82 -34.31 -61.52
N LEU A 165 -66.13 -33.56 -60.64
CA LEU A 165 -65.32 -32.39 -61.00
C LEU A 165 -63.81 -32.60 -60.79
N VAL A 166 -63.41 -33.18 -59.65
CA VAL A 166 -61.97 -33.26 -59.30
C VAL A 166 -61.26 -34.37 -60.05
N LEU A 167 -61.88 -35.53 -60.30
CA LEU A 167 -61.26 -36.63 -61.03
C LEU A 167 -60.89 -36.27 -62.49
N PRO A 168 -61.77 -35.65 -63.30
CA PRO A 168 -61.38 -35.23 -64.65
C PRO A 168 -60.36 -34.09 -64.66
N VAL A 169 -60.50 -33.10 -63.77
CA VAL A 169 -59.55 -31.99 -63.65
C VAL A 169 -58.20 -32.46 -63.10
N ALA A 170 -58.18 -33.38 -62.15
CA ALA A 170 -56.96 -33.94 -61.58
C ALA A 170 -56.27 -34.90 -62.55
N ALA A 171 -57.02 -35.65 -63.36
CA ALA A 171 -56.45 -36.44 -64.45
C ALA A 171 -55.80 -35.53 -65.50
N LEU A 172 -56.49 -34.47 -65.92
CA LEU A 172 -55.94 -33.47 -66.84
C LEU A 172 -54.70 -32.77 -66.24
N TRP A 173 -54.77 -32.39 -64.97
CA TRP A 173 -53.64 -31.80 -64.25
C TRP A 173 -52.46 -32.76 -64.16
N ARG A 174 -52.70 -34.03 -63.83
CA ARG A 174 -51.63 -35.02 -63.56
C ARG A 174 -51.02 -35.62 -64.82
N TYR A 175 -51.80 -35.75 -65.90
CA TYR A 175 -51.33 -36.31 -67.17
C TYR A 175 -50.91 -35.26 -68.21
N VAL A 176 -51.43 -34.03 -68.13
CA VAL A 176 -51.09 -32.98 -69.10
C VAL A 176 -50.28 -31.87 -68.43
N VAL A 177 -50.81 -31.26 -67.37
CA VAL A 177 -50.18 -30.05 -66.80
C VAL A 177 -48.87 -30.38 -66.06
N VAL A 178 -48.86 -31.40 -65.21
CA VAL A 178 -47.66 -31.80 -64.45
C VAL A 178 -46.49 -32.19 -65.37
N PRO A 179 -46.65 -33.05 -66.38
CA PRO A 179 -45.53 -33.36 -67.28
C PRO A 179 -45.14 -32.16 -68.15
N VAL A 180 -46.08 -31.35 -68.64
CA VAL A 180 -45.74 -30.15 -69.44
C VAL A 180 -44.98 -29.12 -68.60
N VAL A 181 -45.40 -28.86 -67.37
CA VAL A 181 -44.69 -27.92 -66.48
C VAL A 181 -43.37 -28.53 -66.02
N ARG A 182 -43.34 -29.81 -65.64
CA ARG A 182 -42.13 -30.44 -65.11
C ARG A 182 -41.07 -30.62 -66.17
N TYR A 183 -41.41 -31.20 -67.33
CA TYR A 183 -40.45 -31.45 -68.39
C TYR A 183 -40.24 -30.24 -69.31
N GLY A 184 -41.27 -29.41 -69.52
CA GLY A 184 -41.20 -28.25 -70.40
C GLY A 184 -40.65 -26.98 -69.75
N LEU A 185 -40.83 -26.78 -68.43
CA LEU A 185 -40.39 -25.56 -67.75
C LEU A 185 -39.36 -25.85 -66.66
N ILE A 186 -39.64 -26.79 -65.76
CA ILE A 186 -38.79 -27.01 -64.58
C ILE A 186 -37.47 -27.67 -64.96
N VAL A 187 -37.47 -28.73 -65.77
CA VAL A 187 -36.24 -29.40 -66.23
C VAL A 187 -35.31 -28.46 -66.98
N PRO A 188 -35.75 -27.66 -67.97
CA PRO A 188 -34.86 -26.71 -68.64
C PRO A 188 -34.39 -25.59 -67.72
N VAL A 189 -35.22 -25.10 -66.79
CA VAL A 189 -34.80 -24.08 -65.80
C VAL A 189 -33.77 -24.64 -64.81
N VAL A 190 -33.96 -25.87 -64.33
CA VAL A 190 -33.02 -26.54 -63.42
C VAL A 190 -31.72 -26.86 -64.15
N TRP A 191 -31.79 -27.31 -65.40
CA TRP A 191 -30.59 -27.53 -66.21
C TRP A 191 -29.85 -26.22 -66.47
N LEU A 192 -30.56 -25.12 -66.74
CA LEU A 192 -29.95 -23.80 -66.90
C LEU A 192 -29.32 -23.31 -65.58
N TYR A 193 -29.98 -23.54 -64.45
CA TYR A 193 -29.44 -23.22 -63.13
C TYR A 193 -28.16 -24.03 -62.84
N GLU A 194 -28.20 -25.35 -63.05
CA GLU A 194 -27.07 -26.23 -62.78
C GLU A 194 -25.89 -25.99 -63.74
N ALA A 195 -26.16 -25.93 -65.04
CA ALA A 195 -25.14 -25.83 -66.08
C ALA A 195 -24.55 -24.42 -66.22
N VAL A 196 -25.29 -23.37 -65.90
CA VAL A 196 -24.84 -21.98 -66.09
C VAL A 196 -24.65 -21.25 -64.77
N LEU A 197 -25.62 -21.32 -63.85
CA LEU A 197 -25.58 -20.50 -62.64
C LEU A 197 -24.61 -21.05 -61.58
N THR A 198 -24.49 -22.36 -61.44
CA THR A 198 -23.53 -22.98 -60.50
C THR A 198 -22.06 -22.72 -60.86
N PRO A 199 -21.60 -22.92 -62.11
CA PRO A 199 -20.21 -22.61 -62.47
C PRO A 199 -19.93 -21.10 -62.45
N LEU A 200 -20.90 -20.25 -62.80
CA LEU A 200 -20.76 -18.79 -62.64
C LEU A 200 -20.70 -18.38 -61.17
N GLY A 201 -21.50 -19.02 -60.30
CA GLY A 201 -21.47 -18.79 -58.85
C GLY A 201 -20.14 -19.20 -58.22
N LEU A 202 -19.58 -20.36 -58.59
CA LEU A 202 -18.26 -20.77 -58.12
C LEU A 202 -17.14 -19.92 -58.71
N GLY A 203 -17.22 -19.55 -59.99
CA GLY A 203 -16.23 -18.70 -60.65
C GLY A 203 -16.16 -17.31 -60.02
N THR A 204 -17.31 -16.68 -59.78
CA THR A 204 -17.38 -15.36 -59.14
C THR A 204 -16.91 -15.40 -57.68
N ALA A 205 -17.30 -16.42 -56.91
CA ALA A 205 -16.83 -16.60 -55.54
C ALA A 205 -15.31 -16.85 -55.47
N TRP A 206 -14.74 -17.59 -56.44
CA TRP A 206 -13.31 -17.82 -56.53
C TRP A 206 -12.55 -16.52 -56.86
N VAL A 207 -13.02 -15.73 -57.83
CA VAL A 207 -12.40 -14.45 -58.21
C VAL A 207 -12.47 -13.44 -57.05
N LEU A 208 -13.63 -13.29 -56.40
CA LEU A 208 -13.75 -12.45 -55.20
C LEU A 208 -12.81 -12.93 -54.09
N GLY A 209 -12.70 -14.25 -53.90
CA GLY A 209 -11.82 -14.84 -52.92
C GLY A 209 -10.35 -14.57 -53.17
N GLN A 210 -9.89 -14.58 -54.44
CA GLN A 210 -8.52 -14.22 -54.79
C GLN A 210 -8.26 -12.72 -54.67
N ALA A 211 -9.20 -11.89 -55.10
CA ALA A 211 -9.11 -10.44 -54.94
C ALA A 211 -8.99 -10.04 -53.47
N TRP A 212 -9.82 -10.64 -52.59
CA TRP A 212 -9.76 -10.39 -51.16
C TRP A 212 -8.42 -10.81 -50.53
N ARG A 213 -7.87 -11.97 -50.94
CA ARG A 213 -6.56 -12.43 -50.47
C ARG A 213 -5.43 -11.51 -50.93
N GLY A 214 -5.50 -11.01 -52.16
CA GLY A 214 -4.56 -10.04 -52.69
C GLY A 214 -4.58 -8.74 -51.88
N ILE A 215 -5.77 -8.14 -51.71
CA ILE A 215 -5.95 -6.90 -50.94
C ILE A 215 -5.47 -7.07 -49.49
N ALA A 216 -5.83 -8.18 -48.83
CA ALA A 216 -5.40 -8.46 -47.46
C ALA A 216 -3.89 -8.72 -47.33
N ALA A 217 -3.24 -9.27 -48.36
CA ALA A 217 -1.78 -9.41 -48.38
C ALA A 217 -1.09 -8.05 -48.54
N THR A 218 -1.58 -7.22 -49.45
CA THR A 218 -1.04 -5.87 -49.69
C THR A 218 -1.24 -4.95 -48.48
N GLY A 219 -2.41 -5.00 -47.85
CA GLY A 219 -2.69 -4.26 -46.62
C GLY A 219 -1.81 -4.69 -45.45
N ARG A 220 -1.53 -5.99 -45.31
CA ARG A 220 -0.59 -6.49 -44.28
C ARG A 220 0.85 -6.11 -44.58
N GLY A 221 1.27 -6.17 -45.85
CA GLY A 221 2.59 -5.71 -46.27
C GLY A 221 2.78 -4.23 -45.94
N LEU A 222 1.85 -3.38 -46.37
CA LEU A 222 1.88 -1.94 -46.07
C LEU A 222 1.82 -1.64 -44.57
N GLY A 223 0.99 -2.36 -43.81
CA GLY A 223 0.90 -2.21 -42.36
C GLY A 223 2.22 -2.55 -41.66
N ILE A 224 2.87 -3.66 -42.03
CA ILE A 224 4.17 -4.07 -41.47
C ILE A 224 5.26 -3.08 -41.87
N SER A 225 5.30 -2.66 -43.14
CA SER A 225 6.27 -1.67 -43.62
C SER A 225 6.10 -0.32 -42.93
N LEU A 226 4.87 0.18 -42.81
CA LEU A 226 4.57 1.45 -42.14
C LEU A 226 4.88 1.38 -40.64
N ALA A 227 4.51 0.28 -39.97
CA ALA A 227 4.85 0.07 -38.56
C ALA A 227 6.37 0.02 -38.36
N TRP A 228 7.10 -0.67 -39.24
CA TRP A 228 8.56 -0.73 -39.19
C TRP A 228 9.17 0.66 -39.39
N LEU A 229 8.69 1.42 -40.38
CA LEU A 229 9.15 2.79 -40.69
C LEU A 229 8.87 3.75 -39.53
N VAL A 230 7.67 3.71 -38.94
CA VAL A 230 7.34 4.51 -37.75
C VAL A 230 8.20 4.10 -36.56
N MET A 231 8.39 2.80 -36.33
CA MET A 231 9.18 2.31 -35.20
C MET A 231 10.66 2.68 -35.33
N THR A 232 11.23 2.59 -36.53
CA THR A 232 12.64 2.95 -36.76
C THR A 232 12.87 4.45 -36.90
N LEU A 233 11.98 5.17 -37.59
CA LEU A 233 12.19 6.59 -37.89
C LEU A 233 11.71 7.52 -36.77
N LEU A 234 10.70 7.13 -35.99
CA LEU A 234 10.21 7.94 -34.87
C LEU A 234 10.61 7.33 -33.53
N VAL A 235 10.28 6.07 -33.28
CA VAL A 235 10.42 5.50 -31.93
C VAL A 235 11.88 5.28 -31.56
N ALA A 236 12.71 4.79 -32.47
CA ALA A 236 14.14 4.58 -32.19
C ALA A 236 14.89 5.90 -31.87
N PRO A 237 14.78 6.98 -32.66
CA PRO A 237 15.45 8.24 -32.34
C PRO A 237 14.81 8.96 -31.15
N VAL A 238 13.48 8.88 -30.95
CA VAL A 238 12.83 9.47 -29.77
C VAL A 238 13.25 8.71 -28.50
N SER A 239 13.31 7.39 -28.52
CA SER A 239 13.77 6.56 -27.40
C SER A 239 15.25 6.78 -27.11
N TRP A 240 16.07 6.93 -28.14
CA TRP A 240 17.49 7.25 -28.01
C TRP A 240 17.68 8.64 -27.39
N THR A 241 16.97 9.65 -27.89
CA THR A 241 17.04 11.03 -27.37
C THR A 241 16.51 11.10 -25.94
N TYR A 242 15.43 10.40 -25.62
CA TYR A 242 14.90 10.28 -24.26
C TYR A 242 15.94 9.66 -23.31
N ARG A 243 16.58 8.55 -23.70
CA ARG A 243 17.59 7.90 -22.86
C ARG A 243 18.86 8.72 -22.72
N ARG A 244 19.29 9.42 -23.76
CA ARG A 244 20.54 10.20 -23.74
C ARG A 244 20.39 11.60 -23.16
N VAL A 245 19.20 12.19 -23.15
CA VAL A 245 18.98 13.57 -22.73
C VAL A 245 18.10 13.64 -21.49
N LEU A 246 16.93 12.99 -21.50
CA LEU A 246 15.98 13.10 -20.38
C LEU A 246 16.43 12.34 -19.14
N VAL A 247 17.07 11.18 -19.29
CA VAL A 247 17.60 10.42 -18.15
C VAL A 247 18.73 11.18 -17.41
N PRO A 248 19.78 11.69 -18.09
CA PRO A 248 20.80 12.47 -17.38
C PRO A 248 20.24 13.79 -16.84
N VAL A 249 19.39 14.50 -17.58
CA VAL A 249 18.77 15.75 -17.07
C VAL A 249 17.90 15.47 -15.85
N GLY A 250 17.09 14.42 -15.85
CA GLY A 250 16.30 14.00 -14.70
C GLY A 250 17.16 13.63 -13.49
N ARG A 251 18.31 12.97 -13.73
CA ARG A 251 19.26 12.62 -12.67
C ARG A 251 19.93 13.85 -12.06
N GLU A 252 20.35 14.82 -12.89
CA GLU A 252 20.95 16.07 -12.42
C GLU A 252 19.94 16.92 -11.63
N ILE A 253 18.68 16.97 -12.09
CA ILE A 253 17.61 17.69 -11.37
C ILE A 253 17.30 17.01 -10.03
N ALA A 254 17.21 15.67 -10.01
CA ALA A 254 16.96 14.92 -8.79
C ALA A 254 18.11 15.09 -7.78
N ALA A 255 19.36 15.04 -8.23
CA ALA A 255 20.53 15.28 -7.39
C ALA A 255 20.55 16.72 -6.84
N ALA A 256 20.20 17.71 -7.66
CA ALA A 256 20.09 19.11 -7.23
C ALA A 256 18.98 19.29 -6.17
N PHE A 257 17.83 18.63 -6.35
CA PHE A 257 16.74 18.65 -5.38
C PHE A 257 17.08 17.93 -4.08
N GLU A 258 17.78 16.80 -4.13
CA GLU A 258 18.17 16.06 -2.93
C GLU A 258 19.17 16.85 -2.08
N VAL A 259 20.13 17.52 -2.73
CA VAL A 259 21.07 18.42 -2.06
C VAL A 259 20.33 19.62 -1.46
N ALA A 260 19.42 20.24 -2.21
CA ALA A 260 18.60 21.34 -1.70
C ALA A 260 17.74 20.90 -0.49
N TRP A 261 17.17 19.69 -0.55
CA TRP A 261 16.34 19.14 0.53
C TRP A 261 17.15 18.78 1.78
N ARG A 262 18.37 18.25 1.62
CA ARG A 262 19.29 18.04 2.75
C ARG A 262 19.68 19.36 3.40
N ILE A 263 19.97 20.39 2.62
CA ILE A 263 20.29 21.73 3.14
C ILE A 263 19.07 22.31 3.87
N ALA A 264 17.87 22.20 3.31
CA ALA A 264 16.63 22.62 3.95
C ALA A 264 16.38 21.85 5.26
N GLY A 265 16.68 20.55 5.30
CA GLY A 265 16.57 19.72 6.50
C GLY A 265 17.55 20.13 7.60
N TYR A 266 18.80 20.44 7.27
CA TYR A 266 19.77 20.95 8.24
C TYR A 266 19.38 22.34 8.76
N LEU A 267 18.92 23.23 7.87
CA LEU A 267 18.47 24.56 8.24
C LEU A 267 17.23 24.51 9.13
N SER A 268 16.24 23.68 8.80
CA SER A 268 15.04 23.47 9.62
C SER A 268 15.38 22.91 11.01
N ARG A 269 16.35 21.98 11.09
CA ARG A 269 16.78 21.40 12.38
C ARG A 269 17.60 22.37 13.22
N ALA A 270 18.40 23.23 12.58
CA ALA A 270 19.12 24.30 13.25
C ALA A 270 18.16 25.37 13.79
N VAL A 271 17.20 25.80 12.98
CA VAL A 271 16.14 26.74 13.37
C VAL A 271 15.27 26.15 14.48
N GLY A 272 14.88 24.89 14.37
CA GLY A 272 14.11 24.19 15.40
C GLY A 272 14.85 24.11 16.75
N ARG A 273 16.16 23.83 16.74
CA ARG A 273 16.98 23.87 17.97
C ARG A 273 17.16 25.28 18.52
N ALA A 274 17.34 26.27 17.66
CA ALA A 274 17.44 27.66 18.09
C ALA A 274 16.15 28.11 18.77
N LEU A 275 15.00 27.83 18.15
CA LEU A 275 13.68 28.11 18.73
C LEU A 275 13.43 27.34 20.02
N ALA A 276 13.79 26.06 20.09
CA ALA A 276 13.64 25.27 21.32
C ALA A 276 14.53 25.83 22.45
N THR A 277 15.76 26.23 22.13
CA THR A 277 16.67 26.84 23.10
C THR A 277 16.15 28.20 23.58
N ILE A 278 15.64 29.03 22.68
CA ILE A 278 15.03 30.33 23.03
C ILE A 278 13.79 30.10 23.90
N ALA A 279 12.90 29.19 23.51
CA ALA A 279 11.72 28.85 24.30
C ALA A 279 12.10 28.33 25.70
N TRP A 280 13.16 27.52 25.78
CA TRP A 280 13.68 27.06 27.07
C TRP A 280 14.20 28.22 27.91
N TYR A 281 15.01 29.12 27.37
CA TYR A 281 15.54 30.24 28.16
C TYR A 281 14.50 31.30 28.52
N VAL A 282 13.54 31.57 27.64
CA VAL A 282 12.52 32.63 27.84
C VAL A 282 11.36 32.14 28.71
N ILE A 283 10.98 30.87 28.60
CA ILE A 283 9.79 30.33 29.27
C ILE A 283 10.19 29.22 30.23
N GLY A 284 10.89 28.19 29.76
CA GLY A 284 11.18 26.99 30.54
C GLY A 284 12.05 27.24 31.78
N ALA A 285 13.13 28.00 31.64
CA ALA A 285 14.08 28.33 32.69
C ALA A 285 13.46 29.23 33.77
N PRO A 286 12.79 30.36 33.44
CA PRO A 286 12.12 31.15 34.46
C PRO A 286 10.96 30.39 35.10
N VAL A 287 10.15 29.63 34.35
CA VAL A 287 9.07 28.83 34.95
C VAL A 287 9.61 27.74 35.88
N SER A 288 10.68 27.04 35.48
CA SER A 288 11.35 26.05 36.33
C SER A 288 11.94 26.68 37.58
N TRP A 289 12.58 27.85 37.46
CA TRP A 289 13.09 28.59 38.61
C TRP A 289 11.96 29.07 39.52
N THR A 290 10.86 29.58 38.96
CA THR A 290 9.69 30.03 39.71
C THR A 290 9.03 28.87 40.44
N TYR A 291 8.91 27.71 39.79
CA TYR A 291 8.43 26.47 40.41
C TYR A 291 9.36 26.01 41.54
N ARG A 292 10.68 26.01 41.32
CA ARG A 292 11.65 25.60 42.34
C ARG A 292 11.77 26.58 43.51
N THR A 293 11.60 27.87 43.26
CA THR A 293 11.81 28.93 44.25
C THR A 293 10.52 29.29 44.98
N LEU A 294 9.36 29.14 44.35
CA LEU A 294 8.06 29.45 44.97
C LEU A 294 7.29 28.18 45.32
N CYS A 295 7.10 27.25 44.38
CA CYS A 295 6.24 26.08 44.63
C CYS A 295 6.87 25.05 45.57
N THR A 296 8.19 24.86 45.58
CA THR A 296 8.85 23.91 46.49
C THR A 296 8.82 24.35 47.97
N PRO A 297 9.18 25.60 48.33
CA PRO A 297 9.08 26.05 49.72
C PRO A 297 7.62 26.23 50.14
N VAL A 298 6.75 26.76 49.29
CA VAL A 298 5.30 26.85 49.60
C VAL A 298 4.68 25.45 49.72
N GLY A 299 5.12 24.49 48.91
CA GLY A 299 4.72 23.10 49.01
C GLY A 299 5.16 22.44 50.32
N HIS A 300 6.39 22.70 50.78
CA HIS A 300 6.83 22.28 52.12
C HIS A 300 6.03 22.98 53.21
N PHE A 301 5.81 24.29 53.10
CA PHE A 301 5.09 25.07 54.11
C PHE A 301 3.61 24.65 54.22
N LEU A 302 2.93 24.38 53.10
CA LEU A 302 1.57 23.81 53.07
C LEU A 302 1.54 22.38 53.61
N ARG A 303 2.56 21.58 53.29
CA ARG A 303 2.68 20.20 53.78
C ARG A 303 2.87 20.16 55.30
N ASP A 304 3.70 21.04 55.83
CA ASP A 304 4.07 21.07 57.24
C ASP A 304 3.08 21.87 58.11
N SER A 305 2.47 22.93 57.57
CA SER A 305 1.58 23.81 58.34
C SER A 305 0.10 23.43 58.25
N VAL A 306 -0.33 22.77 57.17
CA VAL A 306 -1.75 22.43 56.96
C VAL A 306 -1.94 20.92 56.98
N TRP A 307 -1.14 20.20 56.19
CA TRP A 307 -1.33 18.76 56.02
C TRP A 307 -0.84 17.95 57.22
N ALA A 308 0.30 18.30 57.82
CA ALA A 308 0.80 17.61 59.01
C ALA A 308 -0.14 17.74 60.24
N PRO A 309 -0.64 18.94 60.61
CA PRO A 309 -1.59 19.06 61.72
C PRO A 309 -2.96 18.45 61.38
N ALA A 310 -3.48 18.61 60.15
CA ALA A 310 -4.73 17.97 59.75
C ALA A 310 -4.63 16.43 59.80
N ARG A 311 -3.49 15.85 59.41
CA ARG A 311 -3.26 14.40 59.49
C ARG A 311 -3.13 13.90 60.93
N ARG A 312 -2.60 14.72 61.84
CA ARG A 312 -2.55 14.42 63.29
C ARG A 312 -3.95 14.50 63.91
N ALA A 313 -4.72 15.54 63.60
CA ALA A 313 -6.10 15.69 64.04
C ALA A 313 -7.00 14.58 63.48
N ALA A 314 -6.82 14.19 62.22
CA ALA A 314 -7.54 13.06 61.61
C ALA A 314 -7.12 11.70 62.21
N ALA A 315 -5.86 11.55 62.61
CA ALA A 315 -5.40 10.33 63.30
C ALA A 315 -5.95 10.26 64.74
N GLU A 316 -6.12 11.38 65.42
CA GLU A 316 -6.78 11.46 66.74
C GLU A 316 -8.29 11.23 66.65
N ALA A 317 -8.96 11.84 65.68
CA ALA A 317 -10.36 11.57 65.37
C ALA A 317 -10.57 10.10 64.93
N GLY A 318 -9.63 9.53 64.18
CA GLY A 318 -9.65 8.13 63.78
C GLY A 318 -9.43 7.17 64.96
N ARG A 319 -8.63 7.57 65.96
CA ARG A 319 -8.42 6.78 67.20
C ARG A 319 -9.66 6.83 68.09
N THR A 320 -10.28 8.00 68.27
CA THR A 320 -11.52 8.15 69.04
C THR A 320 -12.70 7.45 68.37
N ALA A 321 -12.83 7.58 67.05
CA ALA A 321 -13.84 6.85 66.27
C ALA A 321 -13.63 5.33 66.35
N ARG A 322 -12.38 4.84 66.26
CA ARG A 322 -12.08 3.40 66.43
C ARG A 322 -12.35 2.92 67.86
N ALA A 323 -12.07 3.72 68.88
CA ALA A 323 -12.39 3.39 70.26
C ALA A 323 -13.91 3.32 70.48
N ALA A 324 -14.67 4.25 69.92
CA ALA A 324 -16.14 4.25 69.95
C ALA A 324 -16.75 3.08 69.15
N LEU A 325 -16.16 2.73 68.01
CA LEU A 325 -16.57 1.55 67.25
C LEU A 325 -16.22 0.26 67.96
N ALA A 326 -15.08 0.19 68.65
CA ALA A 326 -14.71 -0.97 69.46
C ALA A 326 -15.67 -1.15 70.65
N SER A 327 -16.04 -0.07 71.34
CA SER A 327 -17.03 -0.14 72.43
C SER A 327 -18.44 -0.49 71.92
N ALA A 328 -18.86 0.08 70.80
CA ALA A 328 -20.13 -0.28 70.15
C ALA A 328 -20.13 -1.75 69.68
N ARG A 329 -19.00 -2.23 69.17
CA ARG A 329 -18.88 -3.63 68.71
C ARG A 329 -18.81 -4.60 69.88
N GLU A 330 -18.23 -4.21 71.01
CA GLU A 330 -18.22 -5.03 72.22
C GLU A 330 -19.61 -5.08 72.88
N THR A 331 -20.35 -3.96 72.91
CA THR A 331 -21.74 -3.94 73.38
C THR A 331 -22.64 -4.79 72.49
N VAL A 332 -22.48 -4.75 71.16
CA VAL A 332 -23.21 -5.66 70.24
C VAL A 332 -22.81 -7.12 70.45
N ARG A 333 -21.51 -7.41 70.68
CA ARG A 333 -21.06 -8.78 70.97
C ARG A 333 -21.53 -9.27 72.33
N GLN A 334 -21.65 -8.41 73.33
CA GLN A 334 -22.23 -8.73 74.63
C GLN A 334 -23.73 -8.96 74.51
N ALA A 335 -24.47 -8.03 73.90
CA ALA A 335 -25.90 -8.18 73.63
C ALA A 335 -26.21 -9.42 72.80
N ARG A 336 -25.39 -9.74 71.79
CA ARG A 336 -25.52 -10.98 71.02
C ARG A 336 -25.21 -12.20 71.87
N ARG A 337 -24.17 -12.19 72.71
CA ARG A 337 -23.85 -13.30 73.61
C ARG A 337 -24.91 -13.49 74.69
N ASP A 338 -25.51 -12.43 75.20
CA ASP A 338 -26.59 -12.48 76.18
C ASP A 338 -27.90 -12.94 75.53
N ALA A 339 -28.22 -12.47 74.32
CA ALA A 339 -29.33 -12.99 73.52
C ALA A 339 -29.13 -14.47 73.16
N TRP A 340 -27.91 -14.88 72.81
CA TRP A 340 -27.61 -16.29 72.55
C TRP A 340 -27.66 -17.14 73.82
N ARG A 341 -27.18 -16.62 74.96
CA ARG A 341 -27.25 -17.32 76.26
C ARG A 341 -28.70 -17.45 76.76
N THR A 342 -29.55 -16.47 76.49
CA THR A 342 -30.99 -16.54 76.81
C THR A 342 -31.77 -17.44 75.85
N LEU A 343 -31.36 -17.53 74.59
CA LEU A 343 -32.00 -18.42 73.59
C LEU A 343 -31.56 -19.89 73.70
N VAL A 344 -30.33 -20.18 74.11
CA VAL A 344 -29.78 -21.55 74.10
C VAL A 344 -29.65 -22.16 75.50
N GLY A 345 -29.92 -21.40 76.55
CA GLY A 345 -29.83 -21.89 77.92
C GLY A 345 -28.39 -22.07 78.36
N SER A 346 -28.14 -21.82 79.64
CA SER A 346 -26.83 -21.96 80.28
C SER A 346 -26.42 -23.43 80.33
N THR A 347 -25.56 -23.85 79.41
CA THR A 347 -24.70 -25.02 79.64
C THR A 347 -23.40 -24.54 80.25
N ASP A 348 -23.20 -24.92 81.51
CA ASP A 348 -22.02 -24.66 82.32
C ASP A 348 -20.67 -24.97 81.64
N GLY A 349 -19.68 -24.17 82.02
CA GLY A 349 -18.34 -24.64 82.35
C GLY A 349 -17.38 -24.95 81.19
N ALA A 350 -16.47 -24.02 80.88
CA ALA A 350 -15.03 -24.32 80.74
C ALA A 350 -14.18 -23.09 80.39
N ARG A 351 -13.43 -22.62 81.39
CA ARG A 351 -11.98 -22.36 81.32
C ARG A 351 -11.48 -21.40 80.23
N SER A 352 -11.43 -20.11 80.58
CA SER A 352 -10.51 -19.14 79.98
C SER A 352 -9.07 -19.56 80.27
N ARG A 353 -8.26 -19.76 79.23
CA ARG A 353 -6.80 -19.87 79.34
C ARG A 353 -6.18 -19.00 78.25
N GLU A 354 -5.79 -17.80 78.64
CA GLU A 354 -4.87 -16.92 77.89
C GLU A 354 -3.43 -17.47 77.96
N PRO A 355 -2.64 -17.24 76.92
CA PRO A 355 -1.29 -16.70 77.13
C PRO A 355 -0.99 -15.54 76.15
N VAL A 356 -0.56 -14.36 76.61
CA VAL A 356 0.86 -13.99 76.85
C VAL A 356 1.70 -14.36 75.62
N GLY A 357 2.16 -13.47 74.73
CA GLY A 357 2.75 -12.15 74.93
C GLY A 357 4.28 -12.27 75.01
N ILE A 358 4.98 -12.37 73.87
CA ILE A 358 6.46 -12.17 73.81
C ILE A 358 6.84 -11.52 72.47
N PRO A 359 7.43 -10.30 72.46
CA PRO A 359 8.00 -9.68 71.26
C PRO A 359 9.51 -9.89 71.09
N ALA A 360 9.93 -9.61 69.86
CA ALA A 360 11.20 -9.74 69.16
C ALA A 360 12.52 -9.43 69.90
N ARG A 361 13.57 -10.17 69.49
CA ARG A 361 14.99 -9.97 69.84
C ARG A 361 15.77 -9.56 68.58
N THR A 362 16.39 -8.39 68.60
CA THR A 362 17.34 -7.89 67.58
C THR A 362 18.75 -7.89 68.15
N LEU A 363 19.74 -8.32 67.36
CA LEU A 363 21.20 -8.05 67.46
C LEU A 363 21.80 -8.66 66.17
N GLY A 364 22.57 -8.00 65.29
CA GLY A 364 23.41 -6.82 65.45
C GLY A 364 24.77 -7.18 66.01
N SER A 365 25.72 -7.65 65.19
CA SER A 365 27.17 -7.45 65.41
C SER A 365 28.02 -7.95 64.23
N THR A 366 29.02 -7.14 63.90
CA THR A 366 30.03 -7.19 62.83
C THR A 366 31.29 -7.98 63.22
N THR A 367 32.04 -8.44 62.20
CA THR A 367 33.50 -8.29 62.01
C THR A 367 34.23 -9.54 61.48
N THR A 368 35.00 -9.28 60.42
CA THR A 368 36.00 -10.01 59.59
C THR A 368 37.04 -10.84 60.37
N VAL A 369 37.75 -11.88 59.87
CA VAL A 369 38.51 -12.18 58.61
C VAL A 369 38.87 -13.72 58.57
N PRO A 370 39.83 -14.29 57.79
CA PRO A 370 40.07 -14.50 56.33
C PRO A 370 40.23 -16.00 55.92
N SER A 371 40.35 -16.32 54.62
CA SER A 371 41.05 -17.53 54.12
C SER A 371 41.51 -17.26 52.67
N ALA A 372 42.77 -16.91 52.40
CA ALA A 372 43.94 -17.78 52.24
C ALA A 372 43.88 -18.68 50.98
N ALA A 373 44.58 -18.26 49.92
CA ALA A 373 45.37 -19.10 49.00
C ALA A 373 45.95 -18.26 47.84
N GLN A 374 47.14 -17.68 48.04
CA GLN A 374 48.08 -17.32 46.98
C GLN A 374 49.47 -17.79 47.42
N ALA A 375 50.05 -18.69 46.63
CA ALA A 375 51.42 -19.18 46.66
C ALA A 375 51.57 -20.04 45.39
N SER A 376 52.62 -20.06 44.59
CA SER A 376 53.90 -19.35 44.46
C SER A 376 54.34 -19.68 43.01
N GLU A 377 55.21 -18.94 42.32
CA GLU A 377 56.63 -19.29 42.21
C GLU A 377 57.40 -18.16 41.49
N THR A 378 58.17 -17.43 42.31
CA THR A 378 59.53 -16.87 42.19
C THR A 378 60.56 -17.58 41.24
N PRO A 379 61.82 -17.10 41.04
CA PRO A 379 62.48 -15.82 41.43
C PRO A 379 63.64 -15.27 40.51
N LEU A 380 64.30 -14.20 40.99
CA LEU A 380 65.70 -13.71 40.75
C LEU A 380 66.00 -13.06 39.36
N LEU A 381 66.89 -12.09 39.15
CA LEU A 381 68.00 -11.43 39.87
C LEU A 381 68.30 -10.17 39.01
N GLY A 382 68.46 -8.96 39.55
CA GLY A 382 69.79 -8.38 39.76
C GLY A 382 70.15 -7.25 38.76
N GLU A 383 70.71 -6.17 39.30
CA GLU A 383 71.54 -5.12 38.64
C GLU A 383 70.85 -4.08 37.73
N LYS A 384 70.75 -2.81 38.11
CA LYS A 384 71.75 -1.72 38.30
C LYS A 384 71.86 -0.80 37.08
N LEU A 385 71.84 0.51 37.39
CA LEU A 385 72.48 1.64 36.71
C LEU A 385 71.81 2.29 35.49
N VAL A 386 71.15 3.42 35.79
CA VAL A 386 71.47 4.76 35.26
C VAL A 386 72.39 4.80 34.02
N LYS A 387 71.88 5.37 32.91
CA LYS A 387 72.72 6.17 32.00
C LYS A 387 71.95 7.41 31.52
N ARG A 388 72.67 8.52 31.64
CA ARG A 388 72.38 9.91 31.33
C ARG A 388 72.52 10.14 29.82
N GLY A 389 71.70 11.02 29.25
CA GLY A 389 71.76 11.52 27.89
C GLY A 389 70.62 12.49 27.65
#